data_AF-A0A349BS14-F1
#
_entry.id   AF-A0A349BS14-F1
#
_cell.length_a   1.000
_cell.length_b   1.000
_cell.length_c   1.000
_cell.angle_alpha   90.00
_cell.angle_beta   90.00
_cell.angle_gamma   90.00
#
_symmetry.space_group_name_H-M   'P 1'
#
loop_
_entity.id
_entity.type
_entity.pdbx_description
1 polymer ?
#
loop_
_entity_poly.entity_id
_entity_poly.type
_entity_poly.pdbx_seq_one_letter_code
_entity_poly.pdbx_strand_id
1 'polypeptide(L)'
;VVIELEDGTKINAILQDIQFHPVSDKILHVDFYRLFDNKEISMNIPVKIEGAAPGVLNSGGVLSLNKRKLRVKALPKDLPDVIIANISKLKLGNKLYTSQLQTETYTILHPDNTVVCQVRSSRASAKNADIEDEDEELTEVEGTTAVAAETDANESSEN
;
A
#
# COMPACT_ATOMS: atom_id res chain seq x y z
N VAL A 1 -29.03 -6.88 -0.19
CA VAL A 1 -30.00 -6.48 0.85
C VAL A 1 -31.41 -6.70 0.32
N VAL A 2 -32.39 -6.97 1.19
CA VAL A 2 -33.82 -6.96 0.81
C VAL A 2 -34.42 -5.67 1.35
N ILE A 3 -35.00 -4.86 0.48
CA ILE A 3 -35.77 -3.66 0.86
C ILE A 3 -37.25 -4.04 0.82
N GLU A 4 -37.99 -3.66 1.86
CA GLU A 4 -39.44 -3.84 1.94
C GLU A 4 -40.08 -2.46 2.00
N LEU A 5 -40.98 -2.17 1.06
CA LEU A 5 -41.74 -0.92 1.01
C LEU A 5 -43.01 -1.03 1.86
N GLU A 6 -43.64 0.11 2.19
CA GLU A 6 -44.89 0.14 2.99
C GLU A 6 -46.03 -0.66 2.33
N ASP A 7 -46.02 -0.78 1.00
CA ASP A 7 -46.92 -1.63 0.20
C ASP A 7 -46.70 -3.16 0.38
N GLY A 8 -45.76 -3.57 1.24
CA GLY A 8 -45.35 -4.97 1.44
C GLY A 8 -44.52 -5.56 0.29
N THR A 9 -44.15 -4.76 -0.71
CA THR A 9 -43.35 -5.22 -1.85
C THR A 9 -41.87 -5.33 -1.48
N LYS A 10 -41.29 -6.52 -1.72
CA LYS A 10 -39.89 -6.84 -1.38
C LYS A 10 -39.01 -6.81 -2.62
N ILE A 11 -37.94 -6.02 -2.57
CA ILE A 11 -37.03 -5.76 -3.68
C ILE A 11 -35.60 -6.12 -3.25
N ASN A 12 -34.97 -7.07 -3.95
CA ASN A 12 -33.54 -7.34 -3.79
C ASN A 12 -32.74 -6.17 -4.38
N ALA A 13 -31.94 -5.52 -3.55
CA ALA A 13 -31.15 -4.36 -3.92
C ALA A 13 -29.77 -4.36 -3.24
N ILE A 14 -28.85 -3.58 -3.80
CA ILE A 14 -27.56 -3.25 -3.19
C ILE A 14 -27.41 -1.74 -3.11
N LEU A 15 -26.82 -1.27 -2.02
CA LEU A 15 -26.58 0.15 -1.78
C LEU A 15 -25.37 0.59 -2.62
N GLN A 16 -25.55 1.64 -3.40
CA GLN A 16 -24.54 2.18 -4.31
C GLN A 16 -23.79 3.36 -3.69
N ASP A 17 -24.52 4.34 -3.14
CA ASP A 17 -23.94 5.54 -2.55
C ASP A 17 -24.86 6.15 -1.48
N ILE A 18 -24.30 7.01 -0.62
CA ILE A 18 -25.03 7.74 0.42
C ILE A 18 -24.53 9.18 0.43
N GLN A 19 -25.43 10.13 0.21
CA GLN A 19 -25.12 11.55 0.28
C GLN A 19 -25.43 12.08 1.68
N PHE A 20 -24.42 12.66 2.34
CA PHE A 20 -24.52 13.22 3.68
C PHE A 20 -24.46 14.75 3.65
N HIS A 21 -25.21 15.41 4.54
CA HIS A 21 -25.17 16.86 4.71
C HIS A 21 -23.85 17.29 5.37
N PRO A 22 -22.98 18.09 4.72
CA PRO A 22 -21.56 18.24 5.08
C PRO A 22 -21.25 18.93 6.42
N VAL A 23 -22.26 19.38 7.15
CA VAL A 23 -22.16 20.05 8.46
C VAL A 23 -23.01 19.36 9.54
N SER A 24 -23.86 18.38 9.19
CA SER A 24 -24.79 17.77 10.15
C SER A 24 -24.91 16.25 10.07
N ASP A 25 -24.16 15.60 9.18
CA ASP A 25 -24.11 14.16 8.92
C ASP A 25 -25.48 13.47 8.71
N LYS A 26 -26.52 14.27 8.45
CA LYS A 26 -27.84 13.79 8.04
C LYS A 26 -27.77 13.22 6.63
N ILE A 27 -28.34 12.05 6.43
CA ILE A 27 -28.52 11.45 5.10
C ILE A 27 -29.50 12.31 4.30
N LEU A 28 -29.11 12.69 3.08
CA LEU A 28 -29.90 13.47 2.12
C LEU A 28 -30.42 12.60 0.96
N HIS A 29 -29.62 11.64 0.51
CA HIS A 29 -29.96 10.71 -0.57
C HIS A 29 -29.33 9.34 -0.31
N VAL A 30 -29.99 8.27 -0.76
CA VAL A 30 -29.44 6.91 -0.76
C VAL A 30 -29.74 6.27 -2.12
N ASP A 31 -28.69 5.89 -2.83
CA ASP A 31 -28.80 5.27 -4.15
C ASP A 31 -28.79 3.74 -4.02
N PHE A 32 -29.76 3.08 -4.66
CA PHE A 32 -29.93 1.63 -4.63
C PHE A 32 -30.03 1.04 -6.05
N TYR A 33 -29.17 0.06 -6.35
CA TYR A 33 -29.34 -0.77 -7.54
C TYR A 33 -30.23 -1.97 -7.21
N ARG A 34 -31.39 -2.07 -7.89
CA ARG A 34 -32.18 -3.31 -7.93
C ARG A 34 -31.36 -4.41 -8.60
N LEU A 35 -31.20 -5.53 -7.91
CA LEU A 35 -30.43 -6.67 -8.40
C LEU A 35 -31.25 -7.53 -9.36
N PHE A 36 -30.56 -8.05 -10.38
CA PHE A 36 -31.05 -9.07 -11.30
C PHE A 36 -29.91 -10.08 -11.52
N ASP A 37 -30.12 -11.34 -11.13
CA ASP A 37 -29.07 -12.37 -11.12
C ASP A 37 -28.30 -12.52 -12.45
N ASN A 38 -28.97 -12.29 -13.58
CA ASN A 38 -28.43 -12.45 -14.92
C ASN A 38 -27.75 -11.18 -15.48
N LYS A 39 -27.56 -10.13 -14.68
CA LYS A 39 -26.96 -8.85 -15.13
C LYS A 39 -25.74 -8.48 -14.30
N GLU A 40 -24.62 -8.34 -14.98
CA GLU A 40 -23.39 -7.82 -14.39
C GLU A 40 -23.60 -6.38 -13.88
N ILE A 41 -23.12 -6.13 -12.66
CA ILE A 41 -23.14 -4.82 -12.02
C ILE A 41 -21.71 -4.30 -11.86
N SER A 42 -21.52 -2.98 -11.82
CA SER A 42 -20.22 -2.36 -11.56
C SER A 42 -20.29 -1.36 -10.43
N MET A 43 -19.46 -1.56 -9.40
CA MET A 43 -19.47 -0.76 -8.16
C MET A 43 -18.05 -0.56 -7.61
N ASN A 44 -17.92 0.36 -6.65
CA ASN A 44 -16.65 0.79 -6.06
C ASN A 44 -16.40 0.06 -4.73
N ILE A 45 -15.75 -1.10 -4.80
CA ILE A 45 -15.51 -1.99 -3.65
C ILE A 45 -14.31 -1.47 -2.84
N PRO A 46 -14.38 -1.39 -1.50
CA PRO A 46 -13.25 -0.98 -0.67
C PRO A 46 -12.11 -2.00 -0.70
N VAL A 47 -10.87 -1.50 -0.62
CA VAL A 47 -9.67 -2.32 -0.48
C VAL A 47 -9.27 -2.37 0.99
N LYS A 48 -9.16 -3.56 1.57
CA LYS A 48 -8.64 -3.81 2.91
C LYS A 48 -7.26 -4.45 2.82
N ILE A 49 -6.36 -4.04 3.69
CA ILE A 49 -5.02 -4.60 3.80
C ILE A 49 -5.03 -5.85 4.69
N GLU A 50 -4.23 -6.84 4.31
CA GLU A 50 -3.96 -8.04 5.13
C GLU A 50 -2.46 -8.33 5.21
N GLY A 51 -2.03 -8.82 6.38
CA GLY A 51 -0.62 -9.04 6.70
C GLY A 51 0.10 -7.76 7.13
N ALA A 52 1.42 -7.86 7.29
CA ALA A 52 2.28 -6.74 7.67
C ALA A 52 3.49 -6.68 6.75
N ALA A 53 3.79 -5.50 6.21
CA ALA A 53 4.87 -5.30 5.24
C ALA A 53 6.23 -5.18 5.94
N PRO A 54 7.24 -6.01 5.61
CA PRO A 54 8.60 -5.87 6.13
C PRO A 54 9.22 -4.49 5.87
N GLY A 55 8.89 -3.85 4.74
CA GLY A 55 9.33 -2.49 4.44
C GLY A 55 8.74 -1.39 5.34
N VAL A 56 7.71 -1.70 6.14
CA VAL A 56 7.13 -0.80 7.14
C VAL A 56 7.69 -1.12 8.53
N LEU A 57 7.71 -2.41 8.89
CA LEU A 57 8.16 -2.88 10.21
C LEU A 57 9.66 -2.72 10.42
N ASN A 58 10.46 -3.20 9.45
CA ASN A 58 11.91 -3.27 9.59
C ASN A 58 12.54 -1.99 9.02
N SER A 59 12.20 -1.66 7.78
CA SER A 59 12.80 -0.54 7.04
C SER A 59 12.13 0.82 7.32
N GLY A 60 11.32 0.97 8.37
CA GLY A 60 10.74 2.25 8.82
C GLY A 60 9.90 3.02 7.77
N GLY A 61 9.40 2.36 6.72
CA GLY A 61 8.65 2.97 5.63
C GLY A 61 7.18 3.24 5.95
N VAL A 62 6.55 4.15 5.21
CA VAL A 62 5.12 4.47 5.35
C VAL A 62 4.31 3.80 4.24
N LEU A 63 3.34 2.98 4.62
CA LEU A 63 2.39 2.39 3.68
C LEU A 63 1.39 3.43 3.17
N SER A 64 1.30 3.57 1.85
CA SER A 64 0.39 4.50 1.18
C SER A 64 -0.64 3.72 0.35
N LEU A 65 -1.93 3.94 0.62
CA LEU A 65 -3.03 3.41 -0.20
C LEU A 65 -3.37 4.43 -1.29
N ASN A 66 -2.90 4.20 -2.50
CA ASN A 66 -3.19 5.04 -3.67
C ASN A 66 -4.62 4.87 -4.18
N LYS A 67 -5.24 3.69 -3.96
CA LYS A 67 -6.65 3.42 -4.24
C LYS A 67 -7.31 2.74 -3.04
N ARG A 68 -8.13 3.49 -2.29
CA ARG A 68 -8.92 2.99 -1.15
C ARG A 68 -10.19 2.23 -1.58
N LYS A 69 -10.69 2.51 -2.79
CA LYS A 69 -11.75 1.76 -3.47
C LYS A 69 -11.26 1.44 -4.88
N LEU A 70 -11.64 0.27 -5.40
CA LEU A 70 -11.43 -0.13 -6.80
C LEU A 70 -12.79 -0.37 -7.46
N ARG A 71 -12.93 0.04 -8.71
CA ARG A 71 -14.12 -0.23 -9.50
C ARG A 71 -14.04 -1.63 -10.09
N VAL A 72 -15.01 -2.47 -9.75
CA VAL A 72 -15.11 -3.87 -10.18
C VAL A 72 -16.37 -4.07 -11.01
N LYS A 73 -16.41 -5.15 -11.79
CA LYS A 73 -17.56 -5.67 -12.54
C LYS A 73 -17.69 -7.18 -12.26
N ALA A 74 -18.86 -7.61 -11.81
CA ALA A 74 -19.17 -9.00 -11.48
C ALA A 74 -20.68 -9.27 -11.58
N LEU A 75 -21.09 -10.53 -11.51
CA LEU A 75 -22.49 -10.88 -11.24
C LEU A 75 -22.83 -10.60 -9.76
N PRO A 76 -24.11 -10.38 -9.39
CA PRO A 76 -24.51 -10.09 -8.02
C PRO A 76 -24.19 -11.18 -6.98
N LYS A 77 -23.89 -12.41 -7.42
CA LYS A 77 -23.53 -13.56 -6.56
C LYS A 77 -22.02 -13.65 -6.28
N ASP A 78 -21.22 -13.07 -7.17
CA ASP A 78 -19.76 -13.22 -7.25
C ASP A 78 -19.03 -11.92 -6.86
N LEU A 79 -19.79 -10.87 -6.51
CA LEU A 79 -19.27 -9.58 -6.08
C LEU A 79 -18.78 -9.64 -4.62
N PRO A 80 -17.49 -9.39 -4.32
CA PRO A 80 -17.00 -9.34 -2.95
C PRO A 80 -17.37 -8.01 -2.25
N ASP A 81 -17.66 -8.06 -0.95
CA ASP A 81 -17.85 -6.82 -0.14
C ASP A 81 -16.55 -6.03 0.05
N VAL A 82 -15.40 -6.72 0.01
CA VAL A 82 -14.06 -6.17 0.29
C VAL A 82 -13.01 -6.87 -0.58
N ILE A 83 -12.12 -6.11 -1.20
CA ILE A 83 -10.93 -6.65 -1.90
C ILE A 83 -9.78 -6.75 -0.90
N ILE A 84 -9.17 -7.93 -0.76
CA ILE A 84 -8.05 -8.17 0.16
C ILE A 84 -6.73 -7.90 -0.57
N ALA A 85 -5.97 -6.91 -0.10
CA ALA A 85 -4.63 -6.59 -0.56
C ALA A 85 -3.58 -7.12 0.43
N ASN A 86 -2.96 -8.26 0.09
CA ASN A 86 -1.92 -8.86 0.93
C ASN A 86 -0.60 -8.08 0.80
N ILE A 87 -0.08 -7.55 1.92
CA ILE A 87 1.13 -6.70 1.93
C ILE A 87 2.39 -7.42 2.44
N SER A 88 2.30 -8.68 2.84
CA SER A 88 3.38 -9.41 3.54
C SER A 88 4.69 -9.55 2.75
N LYS A 89 4.67 -9.30 1.43
CA LYS A 89 5.85 -9.36 0.54
C LYS A 89 6.38 -7.97 0.12
N LEU A 90 5.81 -6.87 0.63
CA LEU A 90 6.25 -5.52 0.28
C LEU A 90 7.49 -5.08 1.09
N LYS A 91 8.63 -4.97 0.40
CA LYS A 91 9.82 -4.25 0.86
C LYS A 91 9.66 -2.73 0.68
N LEU A 92 10.61 -1.95 1.18
CA LEU A 92 10.71 -0.50 0.95
C LEU A 92 10.68 -0.20 -0.56
N GLY A 93 9.94 0.82 -0.98
CA GLY A 93 9.80 1.21 -2.40
C GLY A 93 8.87 0.34 -3.25
N ASN A 94 8.53 -0.89 -2.81
CA ASN A 94 7.69 -1.80 -3.59
C ASN A 94 6.24 -1.30 -3.72
N LYS A 95 5.62 -1.68 -4.84
CA LYS A 95 4.25 -1.34 -5.24
C LYS A 95 3.45 -2.62 -5.46
N LEU A 96 2.19 -2.60 -5.04
CA LEU A 96 1.19 -3.62 -5.37
C LEU A 96 0.31 -3.09 -6.52
N TYR A 97 0.20 -3.87 -7.59
CA TYR A 97 -0.55 -3.53 -8.80
C TYR A 97 -1.92 -4.21 -8.83
N THR A 98 -2.87 -3.64 -9.58
CA THR A 98 -4.21 -4.22 -9.80
C THR A 98 -4.18 -5.61 -10.42
N SER A 99 -3.21 -5.89 -11.30
CA SER A 99 -2.98 -7.24 -11.86
C SER A 99 -2.73 -8.32 -10.80
N GLN A 100 -2.14 -7.95 -9.67
CA GLN A 100 -1.85 -8.87 -8.56
C GLN A 100 -3.07 -9.11 -7.65
N LEU A 101 -4.21 -8.47 -7.95
CA LEU A 101 -5.49 -8.60 -7.24
C LEU A 101 -6.65 -9.05 -8.15
N GLN A 102 -6.40 -9.29 -9.44
CA GLN A 102 -7.42 -9.85 -10.33
C GLN A 102 -7.70 -11.32 -9.96
N THR A 103 -8.95 -11.74 -10.13
CA THR A 103 -9.42 -13.10 -9.83
C THR A 103 -10.48 -13.46 -10.86
N GLU A 104 -10.59 -14.73 -11.25
CA GLU A 104 -11.55 -15.18 -12.28
C GLU A 104 -13.01 -14.82 -11.94
N THR A 105 -13.33 -14.75 -10.65
CA THR A 105 -14.63 -14.40 -10.07
C THR A 105 -15.09 -12.96 -10.37
N TYR A 106 -14.18 -11.99 -10.57
CA TYR A 106 -14.56 -10.58 -10.78
C TYR A 106 -13.52 -9.76 -11.57
N THR A 107 -13.99 -8.95 -12.52
CA THR A 107 -13.12 -8.12 -13.36
C THR A 107 -12.90 -6.74 -12.73
N ILE A 108 -11.64 -6.34 -12.53
CA ILE A 108 -11.30 -4.97 -12.10
C ILE A 108 -11.32 -4.04 -13.33
N LEU A 109 -12.10 -2.95 -13.29
CA LEU A 109 -12.23 -1.99 -14.40
C LEU A 109 -11.14 -0.90 -14.37
N HIS A 110 -9.93 -1.25 -13.91
CA HIS A 110 -8.76 -0.37 -13.87
C HIS A 110 -7.60 -1.04 -14.61
N PRO A 111 -6.77 -0.28 -15.37
CA PRO A 111 -5.60 -0.83 -16.04
C PRO A 111 -4.69 -1.60 -15.10
N ASP A 112 -4.10 -2.69 -15.58
CA ASP A 112 -3.28 -3.66 -14.84
C ASP A 112 -2.05 -3.06 -14.14
N ASN A 113 -1.58 -1.90 -14.62
CA ASN A 113 -0.46 -1.13 -14.07
C ASN A 113 -0.88 -0.14 -12.95
N THR A 114 -2.15 -0.14 -12.53
CA THR A 114 -2.63 0.77 -11.49
C THR A 114 -2.09 0.37 -10.12
N VAL A 115 -1.32 1.25 -9.49
CA VAL A 115 -0.82 1.05 -8.12
C VAL A 115 -1.96 1.17 -7.12
N VAL A 116 -2.18 0.11 -6.34
CA VAL A 116 -3.23 0.05 -5.30
C VAL A 116 -2.67 0.52 -3.96
N CYS A 117 -1.54 -0.04 -3.54
CA CYS A 117 -0.76 0.44 -2.41
C CYS A 117 0.75 0.35 -2.68
N GLN A 118 1.55 1.12 -1.95
CA GLN A 118 3.01 1.11 -2.04
C GLN A 118 3.64 1.48 -0.70
N VAL A 119 4.84 0.95 -0.41
CA VAL A 119 5.63 1.37 0.75
C VAL A 119 6.56 2.51 0.33
N ARG A 120 6.36 3.70 0.89
CA ARG A 120 7.25 4.85 0.69
C ARG A 120 8.36 4.83 1.75
N SER A 121 9.56 5.29 1.39
CA SER A 121 10.55 5.69 2.38
C SER A 121 10.00 6.83 3.24
N SER A 122 10.32 6.79 4.53
CA SER A 122 10.08 7.88 5.47
C SER A 122 11.36 8.72 5.63
N ARG A 123 11.25 9.87 6.29
CA ARG A 123 12.45 10.65 6.65
C ARG A 123 13.31 9.97 7.72
N ALA A 124 12.73 9.06 8.49
CA ALA A 124 13.47 8.25 9.47
C ALA A 124 14.19 7.08 8.80
N SER A 125 13.56 6.41 7.83
CA SER A 125 14.19 5.26 7.14
C SER A 125 15.41 5.65 6.31
N ALA A 126 15.44 6.87 5.76
CA ALA A 126 16.61 7.37 5.04
C ALA A 126 17.85 7.40 5.95
N LYS A 127 17.71 7.98 7.15
CA LYS A 127 18.81 8.11 8.12
C LYS A 127 19.32 6.76 8.67
N ASN A 128 18.54 5.68 8.58
CA ASN A 128 19.02 4.35 8.95
C ASN A 128 19.82 3.69 7.82
N ALA A 129 19.48 3.95 6.55
CA ALA A 129 20.28 3.47 5.43
C ALA A 129 21.69 4.09 5.44
N ASP A 130 21.77 5.40 5.72
CA ASP A 130 23.04 6.13 5.90
C ASP A 130 23.94 5.56 7.04
N ILE A 131 23.42 4.67 7.90
CA ILE A 131 24.15 4.02 9.01
C ILE A 131 24.49 2.56 8.66
N GLU A 132 23.60 1.84 7.97
CA GLU A 132 23.88 0.48 7.48
C GLU A 132 25.06 0.46 6.48
N ASP A 133 25.30 1.58 5.76
CA ASP A 133 26.47 1.76 4.89
C ASP A 133 27.79 2.10 5.66
N GLU A 134 27.73 2.57 6.93
CA GLU A 134 28.94 2.87 7.74
C GLU A 134 29.50 1.64 8.48
N ASP A 135 28.69 0.60 8.73
CA ASP A 135 29.11 -0.60 9.48
C ASP A 135 29.96 -1.60 8.65
N GLU A 136 29.98 -1.53 7.32
CA GLU A 136 30.80 -2.44 6.47
C GLU A 136 32.27 -1.98 6.27
N GLU A 137 32.64 -0.72 6.56
CA GLU A 137 33.98 -0.17 6.23
C GLU A 137 35.00 -0.21 7.38
N LEU A 138 34.74 -0.97 8.46
CA LEU A 138 35.57 -0.96 9.70
C LEU A 138 36.25 -2.29 10.10
N THR A 139 36.29 -3.31 9.23
CA THR A 139 36.84 -4.64 9.58
C THR A 139 38.20 -5.01 8.95
N GLU A 140 39.16 -4.08 8.85
CA GLU A 140 40.57 -4.41 8.57
C GLU A 140 41.56 -3.70 9.53
N VAL A 141 41.71 -4.24 10.75
CA VAL A 141 42.81 -3.87 11.68
C VAL A 141 43.34 -5.07 12.49
N GLU A 142 44.41 -5.72 12.00
CA GLU A 142 45.52 -6.33 12.76
C GLU A 142 46.47 -7.09 11.78
N GLY A 143 47.81 -7.00 11.87
CA GLY A 143 48.68 -6.16 12.72
C GLY A 143 50.17 -6.57 12.65
N THR A 144 51.03 -5.91 13.45
CA THR A 144 52.45 -6.27 13.79
C THR A 144 53.51 -6.09 12.68
N THR A 145 54.43 -5.10 12.63
CA THR A 145 55.49 -4.62 13.59
C THR A 145 56.71 -5.58 13.65
N ALA A 146 58.01 -5.19 13.62
CA ALA A 146 58.70 -3.87 13.71
C ALA A 146 59.54 -3.56 12.43
N VAL A 147 60.72 -2.89 12.35
CA VAL A 147 61.85 -2.51 13.25
C VAL A 147 62.35 -1.07 12.90
N ALA A 148 63.26 -0.47 13.68
CA ALA A 148 63.72 0.93 13.58
C ALA A 148 65.19 1.14 13.10
N ALA A 149 65.50 2.37 12.66
CA ALA A 149 66.82 3.02 12.75
C ALA A 149 66.68 4.56 12.68
N GLU A 150 67.59 5.29 13.33
CA GLU A 150 67.76 6.76 13.27
C GLU A 150 68.66 7.12 12.06
N THR A 151 68.94 8.36 11.65
CA THR A 151 68.70 9.73 12.17
C THR A 151 67.83 10.53 11.15
N ASP A 152 67.81 11.87 10.95
CA ASP A 152 68.58 13.02 11.43
C ASP A 152 67.79 14.34 11.28
N ALA A 153 68.38 15.49 11.62
CA ALA A 153 67.79 16.83 11.47
C ALA A 153 68.62 17.78 10.58
N ASN A 154 67.96 18.70 9.87
CA ASN A 154 68.54 20.01 9.53
C ASN A 154 67.45 21.08 9.26
N GLU A 155 67.83 22.35 9.40
CA GLU A 155 66.99 23.55 9.24
C GLU A 155 67.13 24.21 7.85
N SER A 156 66.40 25.32 7.68
CA SER A 156 66.74 26.51 6.86
C SER A 156 66.53 26.50 5.32
N SER A 157 65.48 27.21 4.91
CA SER A 157 65.36 28.23 3.82
C SER A 157 63.89 28.25 3.37
N GLU A 158 63.07 29.29 3.57
CA GLU A 158 63.29 30.75 3.55
C GLU A 158 63.61 31.32 2.15
N ASN A 159 62.54 31.46 1.35
CA ASN A 159 62.28 32.61 0.47
C ASN A 159 60.80 32.62 0.05
#